data_AF-A0A7S4PI46-F1
#
_entry.id   AF-A0A7S4PI46-F1
#
_cell.length_a   1.000
_cell.length_b   1.000
_cell.length_c   1.000
_cell.angle_alpha   90.00
_cell.angle_beta   90.00
_cell.angle_gamma   90.00
#
_symmetry.space_group_name_H-M   'P 1'
#
loop_
_entity.id
_entity.type
_entity.pdbx_description
1 polymer ?
#
loop_
_entity_poly.entity_id
_entity_poly.type
_entity_poly.pdbx_seq_one_letter_code
_entity_poly.pdbx_strand_id
1 'polypeptide(L)'
;ILEEERGMDLFSQHLITELSIENALFWKALKVLEVETEKEKRREIFEDIYERYIENGAESQVNFSYEVLGAVRATKNNPEEEFSNEIFEGPKRELIALLKMDSLTRFKSSALFSEYLEGMEMDALRDIVEKRKTGKRRRGASVKARGTVKKNE
;
A
#
# COMPACT_ATOMS: atom_id res chain seq x y z
N ILE A 1 3.97 4.56 -1.01
CA ILE A 1 3.37 3.98 -2.24
C ILE A 1 3.08 2.51 -2.05
N LEU A 2 4.02 1.57 -2.21
CA LEU A 2 3.71 0.13 -2.13
C LEU A 2 3.22 -0.37 -0.76
N GLU A 3 3.67 0.25 0.33
CA GLU A 3 3.32 -0.12 1.71
C GLU A 3 2.12 0.65 2.27
N GLU A 4 1.64 1.68 1.55
CA GLU A 4 0.55 2.53 2.00
C GLU A 4 -0.68 2.23 1.16
N GLU A 5 -1.81 1.88 1.79
CA GLU A 5 -3.03 1.45 1.09
C GLU A 5 -3.46 2.41 -0.02
N ARG A 6 -3.58 3.71 0.29
CA ARG A 6 -3.93 4.74 -0.69
C ARG A 6 -2.91 4.87 -1.81
N GLY A 7 -1.63 4.80 -1.46
CA GLY A 7 -0.54 4.85 -2.44
C GLY A 7 -0.55 3.64 -3.37
N MET A 8 -0.87 2.46 -2.84
CA MET A 8 -0.96 1.21 -3.60
C MET A 8 -2.17 1.20 -4.52
N ASP A 9 -3.32 1.71 -4.06
CA ASP A 9 -4.53 1.80 -4.89
C ASP A 9 -4.35 2.78 -6.03
N LEU A 10 -3.75 3.95 -5.77
CA LEU A 10 -3.41 4.90 -6.82
C LEU A 10 -2.41 4.31 -7.82
N PHE A 11 -1.38 3.63 -7.32
CA PHE A 11 -0.39 2.97 -8.18
C PHE A 11 -1.02 1.82 -9.00
N SER A 12 -1.99 1.10 -8.43
CA SER A 12 -2.74 0.07 -9.15
C SER A 12 -3.50 0.64 -10.35
N GLN A 13 -4.09 1.84 -10.22
CA GLN A 13 -4.73 2.51 -11.35
C GLN A 13 -3.74 2.81 -12.48
N HIS A 14 -2.53 3.24 -12.13
CA HIS A 14 -1.47 3.44 -13.12
C HIS A 14 -1.08 2.14 -13.82
N LEU A 15 -0.89 1.06 -13.06
CA LEU A 15 -0.56 -0.26 -13.63
C LEU A 15 -1.65 -0.82 -14.55
N ILE A 16 -2.93 -0.51 -14.32
CA ILE A 16 -4.01 -0.83 -15.27
C ILE A 16 -3.76 -0.15 -16.62
N THR A 17 -3.38 1.12 -16.62
CA THR A 17 -3.10 1.86 -17.87
C THR A 17 -1.88 1.33 -18.61
N GLU A 18 -0.94 0.70 -17.89
CA GLU A 18 0.27 0.09 -18.45
C GLU A 18 0.12 -1.40 -18.75
N LEU A 19 -1.09 -1.97 -18.58
CA LEU A 19 -1.36 -3.41 -18.74
C LEU A 19 -0.41 -4.28 -17.89
N SER A 20 -0.09 -3.82 -16.67
CA SER A 20 0.85 -4.45 -15.74
C SER A 20 0.27 -4.63 -14.33
N ILE A 21 -1.06 -4.72 -14.25
CA ILE A 21 -1.84 -4.82 -13.00
C ILE A 21 -1.53 -6.08 -12.20
N GLU A 22 -1.08 -7.15 -12.85
CA GLU A 22 -0.65 -8.40 -12.22
C GLU A 22 0.42 -8.17 -11.15
N ASN A 23 1.31 -7.18 -11.33
CA ASN A 23 2.34 -6.84 -10.34
C ASN A 23 1.71 -6.36 -9.02
N ALA A 24 0.65 -5.56 -9.10
CA ALA A 24 -0.05 -5.07 -7.92
C ALA A 24 -0.92 -6.15 -7.27
N LEU A 25 -1.58 -7.00 -8.07
CA LEU A 25 -2.38 -8.10 -7.55
C LEU A 25 -1.52 -9.14 -6.84
N PHE A 26 -0.36 -9.48 -7.42
CA PHE A 26 0.63 -10.36 -6.80
C PHE A 26 1.13 -9.77 -5.47
N TRP A 27 1.50 -8.48 -5.44
CA TRP A 27 1.91 -7.82 -4.20
C TRP A 27 0.84 -7.89 -3.10
N LYS A 28 -0.42 -7.61 -3.45
CA LYS A 28 -1.54 -7.69 -2.50
C LYS A 28 -1.74 -9.11 -1.97
N ALA A 29 -1.65 -10.12 -2.84
CA ALA A 29 -1.77 -11.52 -2.43
C ALA A 29 -0.66 -11.93 -1.45
N LEU A 30 0.58 -11.47 -1.68
CA LEU A 30 1.68 -11.71 -0.74
C LEU A 30 1.46 -11.07 0.64
N LYS A 31 0.86 -9.87 0.70
CA LYS A 31 0.53 -9.23 1.98
C LYS A 31 -0.54 -9.98 2.75
N VAL A 32 -1.51 -10.59 2.05
CA VAL A 32 -2.51 -11.47 2.66
C VAL A 32 -1.84 -12.72 3.23
N LEU A 33 -0.97 -13.39 2.46
CA LEU A 33 -0.22 -14.55 2.93
C LEU A 33 0.66 -14.22 4.15
N GLU A 34 1.28 -13.04 4.17
CA GLU A 34 2.21 -12.63 5.23
C GLU A 34 1.58 -12.56 6.62
N VAL A 35 0.30 -12.15 6.68
CA VAL A 35 -0.45 -12.00 7.94
C VAL A 35 -1.32 -13.21 8.30
N GLU A 36 -1.53 -14.15 7.37
CA GLU A 36 -2.32 -15.35 7.63
C GLU A 36 -1.53 -16.34 8.50
N THR A 37 -2.19 -16.84 9.56
CA THR A 37 -1.59 -17.74 10.56
C THR A 37 -2.14 -19.16 10.47
N GLU A 38 -3.34 -19.35 9.91
CA GLU A 38 -3.97 -20.65 9.77
C GLU A 38 -3.33 -21.44 8.63
N LYS A 39 -2.74 -22.60 8.95
CA LYS A 39 -1.93 -23.40 8.02
C LYS A 39 -2.68 -23.79 6.75
N GLU A 40 -3.92 -24.21 6.87
CA GLU A 40 -4.77 -24.61 5.74
C GLU A 40 -5.06 -23.42 4.83
N LYS A 41 -5.39 -22.25 5.39
CA LYS A 41 -5.62 -21.04 4.60
C LYS A 41 -4.35 -20.53 3.94
N ARG A 42 -3.20 -20.58 4.65
CA ARG A 42 -1.90 -20.24 4.04
C ARG A 42 -1.62 -21.11 2.83
N ARG A 43 -1.93 -22.40 2.88
CA ARG A 43 -1.81 -23.32 1.75
C ARG A 43 -2.72 -22.90 0.59
N GLU A 44 -3.99 -22.64 0.85
CA GLU A 44 -4.92 -22.17 -0.19
C GLU A 44 -4.43 -20.88 -0.85
N ILE A 45 -4.01 -19.89 -0.07
CA ILE A 45 -3.47 -18.62 -0.59
C ILE A 45 -2.18 -18.86 -1.39
N PHE A 46 -1.29 -19.75 -0.92
CA PHE A 46 -0.08 -20.11 -1.65
C PHE A 46 -0.40 -20.74 -3.01
N GLU A 47 -1.33 -21.69 -3.05
CA GLU A 47 -1.74 -22.38 -4.27
C GLU A 47 -2.34 -21.39 -5.28
N ASP A 48 -3.21 -20.48 -4.82
CA ASP A 48 -3.77 -19.40 -5.64
C ASP A 48 -2.68 -18.48 -6.21
N ILE A 49 -1.71 -18.07 -5.38
CA ILE A 49 -0.59 -17.22 -5.82
C ILE A 49 0.25 -17.97 -6.86
N TYR A 50 0.55 -19.24 -6.61
CA TYR A 50 1.36 -20.05 -7.49
C TYR A 50 0.70 -20.18 -8.87
N GLU A 51 -0.56 -20.62 -8.91
CA GLU A 51 -1.27 -20.91 -10.16
C GLU A 51 -1.51 -19.65 -11.00
N ARG A 52 -1.81 -18.52 -10.34
CA ARG A 52 -2.12 -17.28 -11.05
C ARG A 52 -0.89 -16.50 -11.52
N TYR A 53 0.23 -16.55 -10.78
CA TYR A 53 1.36 -15.65 -11.03
C TYR A 53 2.71 -16.33 -11.28
N ILE A 54 2.87 -17.62 -10.93
CA ILE A 54 4.17 -18.31 -10.93
C ILE A 54 4.21 -19.49 -11.90
N GLU A 55 3.11 -20.23 -12.04
CA GLU A 55 3.03 -21.43 -12.87
C GLU A 55 3.42 -21.13 -14.33
N ASN A 56 3.97 -22.14 -15.02
CA ASN A 56 4.30 -22.02 -16.43
C ASN A 56 3.03 -21.76 -17.24
N GLY A 57 2.97 -20.62 -17.95
CA GLY A 57 1.81 -20.24 -18.74
C GLY A 57 0.65 -19.67 -17.92
N ALA A 58 0.90 -19.28 -16.65
CA ALA A 58 -0.10 -18.59 -15.85
C ALA A 58 -0.60 -17.32 -16.57
N GLU A 59 -1.92 -17.12 -16.59
CA GLU A 59 -2.57 -16.02 -17.33
C GLU A 59 -2.10 -14.64 -16.84
N SER A 60 -1.78 -14.51 -15.56
CA SER A 60 -1.25 -13.28 -14.95
C SER A 60 0.19 -13.47 -14.46
N GLN A 61 0.99 -14.26 -15.17
CA GLN A 61 2.38 -14.51 -14.78
C GLN A 61 3.16 -13.21 -14.61
N VAL A 62 3.78 -13.03 -13.44
CA VAL A 62 4.66 -11.89 -13.21
C VAL A 62 6.02 -12.15 -13.85
N ASN A 63 6.62 -11.10 -14.40
CA ASN A 63 7.93 -11.19 -15.07
C ASN A 63 9.08 -11.34 -14.06
N PHE A 64 9.31 -12.57 -13.63
CA PHE A 64 10.44 -12.95 -12.78
C PHE A 64 11.51 -13.73 -13.55
N SER A 65 12.72 -13.75 -13.00
CA SER A 65 13.80 -14.56 -13.52
C SER A 65 13.48 -16.05 -13.43
N TYR A 66 14.06 -16.82 -14.35
CA TYR A 66 13.93 -18.28 -14.35
C TYR A 66 14.38 -18.92 -13.04
N GLU A 67 15.42 -18.36 -12.41
CA GLU A 67 15.95 -18.83 -11.12
C GLU A 67 14.90 -18.67 -10.00
N VAL A 68 14.27 -17.49 -9.90
CA VAL A 68 13.24 -17.22 -8.89
C VAL A 68 12.00 -18.08 -9.11
N LEU A 69 11.53 -18.20 -10.35
CA LEU A 69 10.40 -19.09 -10.67
C LEU A 69 10.74 -20.55 -10.35
N GLY A 70 11.95 -21.00 -10.69
CA GLY A 70 12.43 -22.36 -10.42
C GLY A 70 12.46 -22.69 -8.93
N ALA A 71 12.91 -21.75 -8.09
CA ALA A 71 12.95 -21.92 -6.64
C ALA A 71 11.55 -22.14 -6.05
N VAL A 72 10.57 -21.29 -6.40
CA VAL A 72 9.20 -21.42 -5.89
C VAL A 72 8.53 -22.71 -6.38
N ARG A 73 8.78 -23.10 -7.64
CA ARG A 73 8.25 -24.34 -8.23
C ARG A 73 8.82 -25.60 -7.58
N ALA A 74 10.09 -25.58 -7.19
CA ALA A 74 10.68 -26.69 -6.45
C ALA A 74 9.97 -26.87 -5.10
N THR A 75 9.60 -25.77 -4.44
CA THR A 75 8.92 -25.79 -3.14
C THR A 75 7.51 -26.37 -3.20
N LYS A 76 6.70 -26.06 -4.24
CA LYS A 76 5.33 -26.61 -4.37
C LYS A 76 5.29 -28.14 -4.35
N ASN A 77 6.33 -28.79 -4.86
CA ASN A 77 6.41 -30.25 -4.95
C ASN A 77 6.93 -30.93 -3.67
N ASN A 78 7.29 -30.17 -2.63
CA ASN A 78 7.76 -30.72 -1.36
C ASN A 78 6.59 -30.92 -0.38
N PRO A 79 6.19 -32.16 -0.06
CA PRO A 79 5.06 -32.44 0.83
C PRO A 79 5.31 -32.05 2.30
N GLU A 80 6.58 -31.91 2.70
CA GLU A 80 6.95 -31.52 4.07
C GLU A 80 7.08 -30.00 4.25
N GLU A 81 6.97 -29.22 3.18
CA GLU A 81 7.16 -27.78 3.29
C GLU A 81 5.95 -27.11 3.95
N GLU A 82 6.25 -26.28 4.93
CA GLU A 82 5.32 -25.27 5.41
C GLU A 82 5.38 -24.08 4.44
N PHE A 83 4.25 -23.66 3.87
CA PHE A 83 4.17 -22.52 2.94
C PHE A 83 4.45 -21.20 3.65
N SER A 84 5.70 -21.02 4.05
CA SER A 84 6.20 -19.94 4.86
C SER A 84 6.45 -18.71 4.00
N ASN A 85 6.69 -17.57 4.64
CA ASN A 85 6.88 -16.31 3.93
C ASN A 85 8.20 -16.27 3.14
N GLU A 86 9.19 -17.06 3.56
CA GLU A 86 10.54 -17.14 2.99
C GLU A 86 10.53 -17.56 1.52
N ILE A 87 9.57 -18.39 1.11
CA ILE A 87 9.43 -18.87 -0.27
C ILE A 87 9.27 -17.70 -1.25
N PHE A 88 8.62 -16.63 -0.81
CA PHE A 88 8.33 -15.47 -1.63
C PHE A 88 9.32 -14.31 -1.48
N GLU A 89 10.41 -14.44 -0.70
CA GLU A 89 11.41 -13.37 -0.57
C GLU A 89 12.12 -13.07 -1.88
N GLY A 90 12.47 -14.11 -2.65
CA GLY A 90 13.01 -13.96 -4.01
C GLY A 90 12.05 -13.21 -4.94
N PRO A 91 10.81 -13.70 -5.12
CA PRO A 91 9.77 -12.99 -5.88
C PRO A 91 9.48 -11.56 -5.41
N LYS A 92 9.37 -11.30 -4.10
CA LYS A 92 9.18 -9.95 -3.54
C LYS A 92 10.29 -9.01 -3.98
N ARG A 93 11.54 -9.45 -3.87
CA ARG A 93 12.71 -8.65 -4.23
C ARG A 93 12.72 -8.29 -5.72
N GLU A 94 12.46 -9.26 -6.59
CA GLU A 94 12.41 -8.99 -8.04
C GLU A 94 11.22 -8.12 -8.43
N LEU A 95 10.04 -8.33 -7.83
CA LEU A 95 8.87 -7.49 -8.06
C LEU A 95 9.16 -6.04 -7.72
N ILE A 96 9.74 -5.79 -6.54
CA ILE A 96 10.10 -4.44 -6.10
C ILE A 96 11.11 -3.81 -7.05
N ALA A 97 12.11 -4.57 -7.52
CA ALA A 97 13.09 -4.09 -8.49
C ALA A 97 12.42 -3.73 -9.83
N LEU A 98 11.60 -4.64 -10.38
CA LEU A 98 10.84 -4.45 -11.61
C LEU A 98 9.99 -3.18 -11.55
N LEU A 99 9.17 -3.06 -10.50
CA LEU A 99 8.33 -1.89 -10.28
C LEU A 99 9.16 -0.61 -10.16
N LYS A 100 10.23 -0.61 -9.36
CA LYS A 100 11.07 0.59 -9.15
C LYS A 100 11.75 1.06 -10.43
N MET A 101 12.27 0.13 -11.23
CA MET A 101 13.01 0.45 -12.44
C MET A 101 12.11 0.95 -13.56
N ASP A 102 10.85 0.50 -13.60
CA ASP A 102 9.95 0.78 -14.71
C ASP A 102 8.70 1.58 -14.27
N SER A 103 7.61 0.88 -13.95
CA SER A 103 6.30 1.49 -13.72
C SER A 103 6.25 2.50 -12.57
N LEU A 104 7.00 2.32 -11.48
CA LEU A 104 7.01 3.28 -10.37
C LEU A 104 7.72 4.59 -10.76
N THR A 105 8.73 4.51 -11.62
CA THR A 105 9.42 5.70 -12.14
C THR A 105 8.51 6.49 -13.08
N ARG A 106 7.78 5.79 -13.96
CA ARG A 106 6.78 6.42 -14.83
C ARG A 106 5.59 6.97 -14.04
N PHE A 107 5.10 6.22 -13.05
CA PHE A 107 4.04 6.66 -12.14
C PHE A 107 4.36 7.98 -11.47
N LYS A 108 5.57 8.12 -10.90
CA LYS A 108 5.99 9.37 -10.24
C LYS A 108 6.07 10.57 -11.18
N SER A 109 6.14 10.33 -12.49
CA SER A 109 6.13 11.37 -13.52
C SER A 109 4.75 11.56 -14.15
N SER A 110 3.74 10.78 -13.74
CA SER A 110 2.40 10.81 -14.31
C SER A 110 1.54 11.93 -13.71
N ALA A 111 0.58 12.44 -14.51
CA ALA A 111 -0.40 13.41 -14.04
C ALA A 111 -1.19 12.88 -12.83
N LEU A 112 -1.51 11.58 -12.83
CA LEU A 112 -2.20 10.91 -11.73
C LEU A 112 -1.48 11.08 -10.38
N PHE A 113 -0.15 10.97 -10.37
CA PHE A 113 0.64 11.16 -9.16
C PHE A 113 0.74 12.64 -8.76
N SER A 114 0.89 13.55 -9.72
CA SER A 114 0.88 15.00 -9.47
C SER A 114 -0.45 15.46 -8.86
N GLU A 115 -1.59 15.06 -9.45
CA GLU A 115 -2.93 15.38 -8.95
C GLU A 115 -3.15 14.85 -7.53
N TYR A 116 -2.64 13.66 -7.22
CA TYR A 116 -2.70 13.11 -5.87
C TYR A 116 -1.92 13.95 -4.85
N LEU A 117 -0.70 14.38 -5.18
CA LEU A 117 0.10 15.24 -4.31
C LEU A 117 -0.56 16.59 -4.08
N GLU A 118 -1.10 17.21 -5.14
CA GLU A 118 -1.85 18.46 -5.04
C GLU A 118 -3.08 18.31 -4.14
N GLY A 119 -3.83 17.21 -4.28
CA GLY A 119 -4.95 16.88 -3.40
C GLY A 119 -4.55 16.78 -1.93
N MET A 120 -3.45 16.09 -1.64
CA MET A 120 -2.91 15.97 -0.28
C MET A 120 -2.51 17.32 0.33
N GLU A 121 -1.84 18.17 -0.46
CA GLU A 121 -1.47 19.52 -0.02
C GLU A 121 -2.71 20.38 0.28
N MET A 122 -3.73 20.28 -0.57
CA MET A 122 -4.99 21.01 -0.39
C MET A 122 -5.78 20.54 0.85
N ASP A 123 -5.80 19.25 1.13
CA ASP A 123 -6.40 18.69 2.35
C ASP A 123 -5.64 19.15 3.61
N ALA A 124 -4.30 19.13 3.58
CA ALA A 124 -3.49 19.64 4.68
C ALA A 124 -3.72 21.15 4.93
N LEU A 125 -3.85 21.95 3.87
CA LEU A 125 -4.20 23.37 3.97
C LEU A 125 -5.60 23.57 4.57
N ARG A 126 -6.58 22.76 4.16
CA ARG A 126 -7.95 22.81 4.72
C ARG A 126 -7.94 22.56 6.23
N ASP A 127 -7.23 21.53 6.68
CA ASP A 127 -7.08 21.20 8.09
C ASP A 127 -6.47 22.36 8.91
N ILE A 128 -5.45 23.03 8.37
CA ILE A 128 -4.83 24.19 9.02
C ILE A 128 -5.84 25.34 9.14
N VAL A 129 -6.61 25.62 8.09
CA VAL A 129 -7.63 26.68 8.07
C VAL A 129 -8.74 26.37 9.08
N GLU A 130 -9.20 25.13 9.17
CA GLU A 130 -10.22 24.70 10.12
C GLU A 130 -9.75 24.78 11.57
N LYS A 131 -8.53 24.33 11.86
CA LYS A 131 -7.89 24.48 13.19
C LYS A 131 -7.77 25.96 13.60
N ARG A 132 -7.44 26.86 12.66
CA ARG A 132 -7.40 28.31 12.93
C ARG A 132 -8.78 28.88 13.23
N LYS A 133 -9.83 28.49 12.51
CA LYS A 133 -11.22 28.93 12.75
C LYS A 133 -11.73 28.49 14.13
N THR A 134 -11.48 27.25 14.51
CA THR A 134 -11.90 26.69 15.82
C THR A 134 -11.07 27.24 16.99
N GLY A 135 -9.76 27.46 16.79
CA GLY A 135 -8.88 28.10 17.78
C GLY A 135 -9.22 29.57 18.05
N LYS A 136 -9.66 30.33 17.03
CA LYS A 136 -10.13 31.72 17.20
C LYS A 136 -11.45 31.80 17.97
N ARG A 137 -12.38 30.85 17.78
CA ARG A 137 -13.66 30.81 18.51
C ARG A 137 -13.48 30.63 20.03
N ARG A 138 -12.41 29.97 20.49
CA ARG A 138 -12.13 29.78 21.93
C ARG A 138 -11.54 31.01 22.64
N ARG A 139 -10.84 31.90 21.93
CA ARG A 139 -10.18 33.08 22.54
C ARG A 139 -11.12 34.28 22.75
N GLY A 140 -12.30 34.29 22.13
CA GLY A 140 -13.28 35.37 22.25
C GLY A 140 -14.21 35.31 23.48
N ALA A 141 -14.14 34.25 24.29
CA ALA A 141 -15.11 34.00 25.37
C ALA A 141 -14.68 34.45 26.77
N SER A 142 -13.52 35.11 26.96
CA SER A 142 -12.96 35.37 28.30
C SER A 142 -12.87 36.85 28.74
N VAL A 143 -13.56 37.79 28.08
CA VAL A 143 -13.52 39.22 28.47
C VAL A 143 -14.92 39.77 28.73
N LYS A 144 -15.56 39.34 29.84
CA LYS A 144 -16.69 40.05 30.47
C LYS A 144 -17.09 39.45 31.83
N ALA A 145 -16.28 39.66 32.86
CA ALA A 145 -16.62 39.49 34.29
C ALA A 145 -15.37 39.96 35.07
N ARG A 146 -15.33 40.99 35.90
CA ARG A 146 -16.32 41.66 36.76
C ARG A 146 -15.84 43.10 37.00
N GLY A 147 -16.73 44.07 36.84
CA GLY A 147 -16.70 45.29 37.63
C GLY A 147 -17.92 45.25 38.56
N THR A 148 -17.70 45.48 39.86
CA THR A 148 -18.57 46.25 40.79
C THR A 148 -18.07 46.10 42.23
N VAL A 149 -17.43 47.19 42.71
CA VAL A 149 -17.68 47.92 43.98
C VAL A 149 -18.10 47.14 45.23
N LYS A 150 -17.37 47.33 46.34
CA LYS A 150 -17.93 47.86 47.60
C LYS A 150 -16.85 48.41 48.54
N LYS A 151 -16.96 49.72 48.82
CA LYS A 151 -16.49 50.40 50.04
C LYS A 151 -17.10 49.73 51.27
N ASN A 152 -16.39 49.81 52.40
CA ASN A 152 -16.85 50.11 53.77
C ASN A 152 -15.58 49.97 54.65
N GLU A 153 -15.00 51.09 55.06
CA GLU A 153 -15.20 51.79 56.35
C GLU A 153 -14.32 51.18 57.45
#